data_AF-A0A0B1U4G3-F1
#
_entry.id   AF-A0A0B1U4G3-F1
#
_cell.length_a   1.000
_cell.length_b   1.000
_cell.length_c   1.000
_cell.angle_alpha   90.00
_cell.angle_beta   90.00
_cell.angle_gamma   90.00
#
_symmetry.space_group_name_H-M   'P 1'
#
loop_
_entity.id
_entity.type
_entity.pdbx_description
1 polymer ?
#
loop_
_entity_poly.entity_id
_entity_poly.type
_entity_poly.pdbx_seq_one_letter_code
_entity_poly.pdbx_strand_id
1 'polypeptide(L)'
;MHRKSLWLLLGGLVLALFMAMPALATDYEIPVVTGEHWVKSSPQERKSFLLGAATIIELEQEVQGQTPPPKTTITVWCKGLSAYNFDEMAAAIDKWYAANPDKLARPVVEVMWYELAKPKAGNL
;
A
#
# COMPACT_ATOMS: atom_id res chain seq x y z
N MET A 1 32.89 43.92 -30.22
CA MET A 1 33.15 42.80 -29.28
C MET A 1 31.89 42.22 -28.61
N HIS A 2 30.66 42.67 -28.93
CA HIS A 2 29.44 42.29 -28.18
C HIS A 2 28.58 41.16 -28.78
N ARG A 3 28.65 40.89 -30.10
CA ARG A 3 27.74 39.92 -30.74
C ARG A 3 28.05 38.45 -30.39
N LYS A 4 29.32 38.13 -30.17
CA LYS A 4 29.77 36.76 -29.81
C LYS A 4 29.45 36.41 -28.35
N SER A 5 29.54 37.38 -27.45
CA SER A 5 29.22 37.20 -26.02
C SER A 5 27.71 37.02 -25.79
N LEU A 6 26.87 37.71 -26.58
CA LEU A 6 25.41 37.53 -26.54
C LEU A 6 24.97 36.13 -27.02
N TRP A 7 25.63 35.60 -28.06
CA TRP A 7 25.37 34.24 -28.56
C TRP A 7 25.82 33.14 -27.59
N LEU A 8 26.92 33.36 -26.87
CA LEU A 8 27.40 32.44 -25.82
C LEU A 8 26.47 32.44 -24.60
N LEU A 9 25.93 33.60 -24.20
CA LEU A 9 24.96 33.72 -23.11
C LEU A 9 23.61 33.07 -23.48
N LEU A 10 23.13 33.27 -24.70
CA LEU A 10 21.92 32.61 -25.20
C LEU A 10 22.10 31.09 -25.30
N GLY A 11 23.26 30.62 -25.77
CA GLY A 11 23.59 29.19 -25.82
C GLY A 11 23.68 28.56 -24.43
N GLY A 12 24.28 29.25 -23.46
CA GLY A 12 24.37 28.80 -22.08
C GLY A 12 23.02 28.72 -21.37
N LEU A 13 22.13 29.68 -21.62
CA LEU A 13 20.77 29.69 -21.06
C LEU A 13 19.90 28.56 -21.61
N VAL A 14 20.01 28.26 -22.92
CA VAL A 14 19.31 27.13 -23.54
C VAL A 14 19.81 25.80 -22.98
N LEU A 15 21.13 25.64 -22.77
CA LEU A 15 21.70 24.42 -22.20
C LEU A 15 21.27 24.19 -20.74
N ALA A 16 21.14 25.26 -19.95
CA ALA A 16 20.64 25.19 -18.57
C ALA A 16 19.15 24.82 -18.50
N LEU A 17 18.34 25.24 -19.47
CA LEU A 17 16.93 24.86 -19.57
C LEU A 17 16.73 23.38 -19.98
N PHE A 18 17.65 22.80 -20.77
CA PHE A 18 17.60 21.37 -21.11
C PHE A 18 18.04 20.43 -19.97
N MET A 19 18.85 20.90 -19.01
CA MET A 19 19.24 20.10 -17.84
C MET A 19 18.22 20.08 -16.70
N ALA A 20 17.18 20.92 -16.76
CA ALA A 20 16.10 20.97 -15.77
C ALA A 20 14.93 20.04 -16.16
N MET A 21 15.21 18.85 -16.70
CA MET A 21 14.17 17.82 -16.76
C MET A 21 13.89 17.35 -15.33
N PRO A 22 12.69 17.59 -14.76
CA PRO A 22 12.34 16.92 -13.52
C PRO A 22 12.46 15.42 -13.78
N ALA A 23 13.21 14.72 -12.94
CA ALA A 23 13.16 13.27 -12.95
C ALA A 23 11.68 12.89 -12.81
N LEU A 24 11.10 12.32 -13.88
CA LEU A 24 9.76 11.80 -13.83
C LEU A 24 9.81 10.68 -12.78
N ALA A 25 9.29 10.96 -11.59
CA ALA A 25 9.07 9.92 -10.60
C ALA A 25 8.08 8.94 -11.23
N THR A 26 8.56 7.74 -11.54
CA THR A 26 7.69 6.66 -11.99
C THR A 26 6.85 6.25 -10.79
N ASP A 27 5.57 6.60 -10.81
CA ASP A 27 4.62 6.07 -9.84
C ASP A 27 4.33 4.61 -10.23
N TYR A 28 4.81 3.67 -9.42
CA TYR A 28 4.57 2.26 -9.64
C TYR A 28 3.23 1.90 -9.00
N GLU A 29 2.16 2.05 -9.76
CA GLU A 29 0.83 1.66 -9.30
C GLU A 29 0.66 0.14 -9.36
N ILE A 30 0.31 -0.46 -8.22
CA ILE A 30 -0.16 -1.85 -8.17
C ILE A 30 -1.70 -1.86 -8.18
N PRO A 31 -2.34 -2.83 -8.83
CA PRO A 31 -3.79 -2.99 -8.75
C PRO A 31 -4.25 -3.11 -7.29
N VAL A 32 -5.22 -2.28 -6.90
CA VAL A 32 -5.77 -2.25 -5.54
C VAL A 32 -7.02 -3.11 -5.47
N VAL A 33 -7.04 -4.08 -4.55
CA VAL A 33 -8.23 -4.87 -4.27
C VAL A 33 -9.16 -4.07 -3.37
N THR A 34 -10.28 -3.63 -3.92
CA THR A 34 -11.35 -2.87 -3.24
C THR A 34 -12.51 -3.78 -2.83
N GLY A 35 -13.46 -3.21 -2.08
CA GLY A 35 -14.74 -3.85 -1.77
C GLY A 35 -15.50 -4.33 -3.00
N GLU A 36 -15.41 -3.63 -4.15
CA GLU A 36 -16.05 -4.09 -5.39
C GLU A 36 -15.53 -5.45 -5.86
N HIS A 37 -14.21 -5.65 -5.81
CA HIS A 37 -13.59 -6.93 -6.15
C HIS A 37 -13.97 -7.99 -5.12
N TRP A 38 -13.94 -7.64 -3.84
CA TRP A 38 -14.25 -8.54 -2.74
C TRP A 38 -15.68 -9.08 -2.80
N VAL A 39 -16.70 -8.23 -2.94
CA VAL A 39 -18.10 -8.69 -2.93
C VAL A 39 -18.45 -9.54 -4.15
N LYS A 40 -17.76 -9.33 -5.28
CA LYS A 40 -17.94 -10.09 -6.52
C LYS A 40 -17.14 -11.40 -6.55
N SER A 41 -16.09 -11.52 -5.74
CA SER A 41 -15.23 -12.71 -5.72
C SER A 41 -15.89 -13.87 -4.98
N SER A 42 -15.55 -15.08 -5.39
CA SER A 42 -15.90 -16.32 -4.69
C SER A 42 -15.26 -16.40 -3.29
N PRO A 43 -15.81 -17.22 -2.38
CA PRO A 43 -15.19 -17.44 -1.08
C PRO A 43 -13.73 -17.93 -1.16
N GLN A 44 -13.41 -18.75 -2.16
CA GLN A 44 -12.05 -19.25 -2.35
C GLN A 44 -11.09 -18.13 -2.77
N GLU A 45 -11.50 -17.23 -3.67
CA GLU A 45 -10.67 -16.10 -4.10
C GLU A 45 -10.39 -15.13 -2.94
N ARG A 46 -11.39 -14.88 -2.07
CA ARG A 46 -11.21 -14.09 -0.84
C ARG A 46 -10.16 -14.71 0.07
N LYS A 47 -10.24 -16.02 0.30
CA LYS A 47 -9.24 -16.74 1.09
C LYS A 47 -7.86 -16.71 0.45
N SER A 48 -7.77 -16.90 -0.86
CA SER A 48 -6.49 -16.83 -1.58
C SER A 48 -5.84 -15.45 -1.47
N PHE A 49 -6.64 -14.37 -1.53
CA PHE A 49 -6.15 -13.01 -1.29
C PHE A 49 -5.58 -12.87 0.14
N LEU A 50 -6.31 -13.35 1.15
CA LEU A 50 -5.84 -13.30 2.55
C LEU A 50 -4.59 -14.13 2.78
N LEU A 51 -4.48 -15.29 2.13
CA LEU A 51 -3.28 -16.13 2.16
C LEU A 51 -2.08 -15.37 1.59
N GLY A 52 -2.23 -14.75 0.40
CA GLY A 52 -1.18 -13.93 -0.20
C GLY A 52 -0.77 -12.75 0.68
N ALA A 53 -1.74 -12.06 1.30
CA ALA A 53 -1.46 -10.98 2.25
C ALA A 53 -0.66 -11.48 3.47
N ALA A 54 -1.04 -12.62 4.04
CA ALA A 54 -0.30 -13.24 5.14
C ALA A 54 1.14 -13.58 4.74
N THR A 55 1.36 -14.15 3.55
CA THR A 55 2.71 -14.48 3.09
C THR A 55 3.64 -13.26 2.95
N ILE A 56 3.11 -12.11 2.53
CA ILE A 56 3.91 -10.88 2.43
C ILE A 56 4.18 -10.30 3.83
N ILE A 57 3.21 -10.36 4.74
CA ILE A 57 3.40 -9.94 6.14
C ILE A 57 4.46 -10.80 6.83
N GLU A 58 4.43 -12.12 6.64
CA GLU A 58 5.43 -13.05 7.17
C GLU A 58 6.82 -12.79 6.58
N LEU A 59 6.92 -12.59 5.26
CA LEU A 59 8.18 -12.22 4.60
C LEU A 59 8.77 -10.95 5.21
N GLU A 60 7.95 -9.90 5.36
CA GLU A 60 8.39 -8.63 5.96
C GLU A 60 8.79 -8.79 7.43
N GLN A 61 8.09 -9.62 8.21
CA GLN A 61 8.46 -9.93 9.58
C GLN A 61 9.84 -10.59 9.66
N GLU A 62 10.09 -11.56 8.79
CA GLU A 62 11.38 -12.27 8.72
C GLU A 62 12.51 -11.32 8.29
N VAL A 63 12.28 -10.49 7.26
CA VAL A 63 13.26 -9.51 6.77
C VAL A 63 13.61 -8.49 7.85
N GLN A 64 12.64 -8.04 8.66
CA GLN A 64 12.88 -7.08 9.74
C GLN A 64 13.59 -7.70 10.96
N GLY A 65 13.42 -9.01 11.19
CA GLY A 65 14.06 -9.73 12.27
C GLY A 65 13.72 -9.18 13.67
N GLN A 66 14.64 -9.36 14.62
CA GLN A 66 14.40 -9.04 16.04
C GLN A 66 14.43 -7.53 16.35
N THR A 67 15.06 -6.72 15.51
CA THR A 67 15.17 -5.26 15.70
C THR A 67 14.52 -4.55 14.52
N PRO A 68 13.18 -4.51 14.48
CA PRO A 68 12.47 -3.92 13.36
C PRO A 68 12.75 -2.42 13.24
N PRO A 69 12.67 -1.85 12.02
CA PRO A 69 12.90 -0.44 11.79
C PRO A 69 11.87 0.43 12.55
N PRO A 70 12.24 1.67 12.91
CA PRO A 70 11.31 2.60 13.54
C PRO A 70 10.10 2.84 12.61
N LYS A 71 8.91 2.90 13.20
CA LYS A 71 7.61 3.08 12.49
C LYS A 71 7.19 1.92 11.58
N THR A 72 7.73 0.71 11.76
CA THR A 72 7.17 -0.48 11.09
C THR A 72 5.70 -0.68 11.46
N THR A 73 4.90 -1.18 10.51
CA THR A 73 3.53 -1.62 10.76
C THR A 73 3.43 -3.13 11.00
N ILE A 74 4.51 -3.88 10.78
CA ILE A 74 4.47 -5.35 10.78
C ILE A 74 4.11 -5.91 12.16
N THR A 75 4.62 -5.31 13.25
CA THR A 75 4.23 -5.72 14.60
C THR A 75 2.71 -5.59 14.83
N VAL A 76 2.08 -4.57 14.25
CA VAL A 76 0.63 -4.34 14.33
C VAL A 76 -0.11 -5.41 13.56
N TRP A 77 0.33 -5.68 12.32
CA TRP A 77 -0.23 -6.70 11.47
C TRP A 77 -0.17 -8.08 12.13
N CYS A 78 1.01 -8.52 12.57
CA CYS A 78 1.21 -9.83 13.17
C CYS A 78 0.38 -9.99 14.46
N LYS A 79 0.46 -9.03 15.40
CA LYS A 79 -0.30 -9.11 16.67
C LYS A 79 -1.80 -9.01 16.47
N GLY A 80 -2.23 -8.15 15.55
CA GLY A 80 -3.64 -7.87 15.34
C GLY A 80 -4.35 -9.01 14.59
N LEU A 81 -3.70 -9.57 13.58
CA LEU A 81 -4.25 -10.65 12.76
C LEU A 81 -4.08 -12.03 13.38
N SER A 82 -3.12 -12.24 14.30
CA SER A 82 -2.92 -13.55 14.97
C SER A 82 -4.14 -14.02 15.78
N ALA A 83 -5.10 -13.14 16.04
CA ALA A 83 -6.36 -13.48 16.69
C ALA A 83 -7.40 -14.14 15.77
N TYR A 84 -7.12 -14.23 14.47
CA TYR A 84 -8.05 -14.71 13.45
C TYR A 84 -7.44 -15.86 12.64
N ASN A 85 -8.26 -16.83 12.26
CA ASN A 85 -7.98 -17.67 11.10
C ASN A 85 -8.51 -17.03 9.80
N PHE A 86 -8.17 -17.60 8.64
CA PHE A 86 -8.58 -17.03 7.34
C PHE A 86 -10.10 -16.98 7.13
N ASP A 87 -10.84 -17.95 7.66
CA ASP A 87 -12.31 -17.93 7.61
C ASP A 87 -12.89 -16.77 8.43
N GLU A 88 -12.38 -16.55 9.63
CA GLU A 88 -12.81 -15.46 10.51
C GLU A 88 -12.44 -14.09 9.94
N MET A 89 -11.25 -13.95 9.33
CA MET A 89 -10.87 -12.72 8.63
C MET A 89 -11.82 -12.42 7.48
N ALA A 90 -12.10 -13.42 6.63
CA ALA A 90 -13.00 -13.24 5.49
C ALA A 90 -14.41 -12.85 5.95
N ALA A 91 -14.94 -13.52 6.97
CA ALA A 91 -16.25 -13.23 7.53
C ALA A 91 -16.33 -11.82 8.15
N ALA A 92 -15.27 -11.35 8.82
CA ALA A 92 -15.22 -10.00 9.37
C ALA A 92 -15.24 -8.93 8.28
N ILE A 93 -14.49 -9.14 7.19
CA ILE A 93 -14.46 -8.24 6.03
C ILE A 93 -15.81 -8.25 5.30
N ASP A 94 -16.39 -9.43 5.07
CA ASP A 94 -17.74 -9.59 4.49
C ASP A 94 -18.77 -8.80 5.30
N LYS A 95 -18.76 -8.97 6.62
CA LYS A 95 -19.65 -8.24 7.54
C LYS A 95 -19.46 -6.73 7.43
N TRP A 96 -18.22 -6.26 7.32
CA TRP A 96 -17.94 -4.84 7.23
C TRP A 96 -18.49 -4.23 5.92
N TYR A 97 -18.24 -4.85 4.76
CA TYR A 97 -18.78 -4.37 3.49
C TYR A 97 -20.30 -4.48 3.40
N ALA A 98 -20.90 -5.53 3.98
CA ALA A 98 -22.36 -5.65 4.07
C ALA A 98 -22.99 -4.52 4.90
N ALA A 99 -22.29 -4.05 5.94
CA ALA A 99 -22.73 -2.93 6.77
C ALA A 99 -22.40 -1.54 6.17
N ASN A 100 -21.54 -1.47 5.14
CA ASN A 100 -21.09 -0.23 4.51
C ASN A 100 -21.18 -0.33 2.96
N PRO A 101 -22.39 -0.51 2.39
CA PRO A 101 -22.56 -0.72 0.95
C PRO A 101 -22.15 0.50 0.09
N ASP A 102 -22.06 1.68 0.68
CA ASP A 102 -21.59 2.93 0.06
C ASP A 102 -20.06 3.04 -0.01
N LYS A 103 -19.32 2.11 0.63
CA LYS A 103 -17.85 2.17 0.76
C LYS A 103 -17.12 1.09 -0.01
N LEU A 104 -17.70 0.57 -1.10
CA LEU A 104 -17.06 -0.48 -1.92
C LEU A 104 -15.77 -0.02 -2.60
N ALA A 105 -15.55 1.29 -2.76
CA ALA A 105 -14.29 1.84 -3.24
C ALA A 105 -13.14 1.72 -2.23
N ARG A 106 -13.42 1.46 -0.95
CA ARG A 106 -12.39 1.30 0.07
C ARG A 106 -11.54 0.05 -0.22
N PRO A 107 -10.20 0.11 -0.08
CA PRO A 107 -9.34 -1.06 -0.22
C PRO A 107 -9.61 -2.12 0.86
N VAL A 108 -9.57 -3.40 0.47
CA VAL A 108 -9.67 -4.53 1.40
C VAL A 108 -8.55 -4.50 2.43
N VAL A 109 -7.32 -4.17 2.01
CA VAL A 109 -6.19 -4.06 2.94
C VAL A 109 -6.40 -2.96 3.99
N GLU A 110 -7.11 -1.87 3.66
CA GLU A 110 -7.47 -0.85 4.65
C GLU A 110 -8.51 -1.37 5.64
N VAL A 111 -9.51 -2.13 5.17
CA VAL A 111 -10.48 -2.77 6.07
C VAL A 111 -9.76 -3.75 7.01
N MET A 112 -8.84 -4.57 6.47
CA MET A 112 -8.00 -5.44 7.29
C MET A 112 -7.19 -4.64 8.33
N TRP A 113 -6.62 -3.50 7.95
CA TRP A 113 -5.82 -2.69 8.86
C TRP A 113 -6.67 -2.06 9.96
N TYR A 114 -7.67 -1.25 9.58
CA TYR A 114 -8.39 -0.39 10.49
C TYR A 114 -9.44 -1.11 11.32
N GLU A 115 -10.01 -2.21 10.80
CA GLU A 115 -11.14 -2.89 11.42
C GLU A 115 -10.72 -4.19 12.13
N LEU A 116 -9.64 -4.84 11.67
CA LEU A 116 -9.15 -6.10 12.25
C LEU A 116 -7.82 -5.88 13.00
N ALA A 117 -6.74 -5.53 12.31
CA ALA A 117 -5.40 -5.56 12.88
C ALA A 117 -5.16 -4.50 13.95
N LYS A 118 -5.32 -3.22 13.59
CA LYS A 118 -5.02 -2.08 14.46
C LYS A 118 -5.83 -2.09 15.77
N PRO A 119 -7.14 -2.37 15.78
CA PRO A 119 -7.91 -2.43 17.03
C PRO A 119 -7.47 -3.55 17.99
N LYS A 120 -6.90 -4.64 17.47
CA LYS A 120 -6.48 -5.81 18.25
C LYS A 120 -5.03 -5.77 18.69
N ALA A 121 -4.19 -4.99 18.02
CA ALA A 121 -2.77 -4.83 18.35
C ALA A 121 -2.50 -4.05 19.65
N GLY A 122 -3.49 -3.31 20.17
CA GLY A 122 -3.35 -2.45 21.35
C GLY A 122 -2.71 -1.09 21.03
N ASN A 123 -2.44 -0.29 22.07
CA ASN A 123 -1.68 0.95 21.92
C ASN A 123 -0.22 0.59 21.63
N LEU A 124 0.30 1.05 20.49
CA LEU A 124 1.71 0.95 20.10
C LEU A 124 2.45 2.24 20.41
#